data_AF-A0A349SCJ0-F1
#
_entry.id   AF-A0A349SCJ0-F1
#
_cell.length_a   1.000
_cell.length_b   1.000
_cell.length_c   1.000
_cell.angle_alpha   90.00
_cell.angle_beta   90.00
_cell.angle_gamma   90.00
#
_symmetry.space_group_name_H-M   'P 1'
#
loop_
_entity.id
_entity.type
_entity.pdbx_description
1 polymer ?
#
loop_
_entity_poly.entity_id
_entity_poly.type
_entity_poly.pdbx_seq_one_letter_code
_entity_poly.pdbx_strand_id
1 'polypeptide(L)'
;MSKTTKAVVKKQAKTKASTTKRTANKSASTNFVYAFGKKTDGNATMRDLLGGKGANLAEMASIGLPVPPGFTISTEVCGYYYDNGKTYPASLSKSVLKAIKQIESQLGKSFGGRSNPLLVSVRSGARDSMPGMMDTILNLGLNDVTVEGLA
;
A
#
# COMPACT_ATOMS: atom_id res chain seq x y z
N MET A 1 -32.67 53.58 41.88
CA MET A 1 -32.03 52.68 40.89
C MET A 1 -30.63 52.39 41.41
N SER A 2 -30.44 51.38 42.27
CA SER A 2 -30.13 49.98 41.92
C SER A 2 -28.88 49.87 41.03
N LYS A 3 -27.78 49.17 41.35
CA LYS A 3 -27.41 48.21 42.40
C LYS A 3 -25.88 48.10 42.41
N THR A 4 -25.32 47.89 43.59
CA THR A 4 -23.99 47.32 43.87
C THR A 4 -23.88 45.87 43.37
N THR A 5 -22.78 45.49 42.71
CA THR A 5 -22.35 44.07 42.55
C THR A 5 -20.87 44.03 42.19
N LYS A 6 -19.96 43.77 43.15
CA LYS A 6 -19.38 42.47 43.56
C LYS A 6 -18.65 41.69 42.47
N ALA A 7 -17.42 41.30 42.85
CA ALA A 7 -16.40 40.60 42.10
C ALA A 7 -16.83 39.26 41.50
N VAL A 8 -16.22 38.92 40.36
CA VAL A 8 -16.01 37.53 39.94
C VAL A 8 -14.59 37.39 39.40
N VAL A 9 -13.76 36.72 40.20
CA VAL A 9 -12.46 36.16 39.82
C VAL A 9 -12.68 35.16 38.67
N LYS A 10 -12.06 35.38 37.51
CA LYS A 10 -11.93 34.34 36.47
C LYS A 10 -10.47 33.90 36.33
N LYS A 11 -10.21 32.79 37.02
CA LYS A 11 -9.09 31.87 36.84
C LYS A 11 -9.07 31.39 35.39
N GLN A 12 -8.05 31.74 34.61
CA GLN A 12 -7.76 31.07 33.34
C GLN A 12 -6.49 30.25 33.47
N ALA A 13 -6.72 28.94 33.42
CA ALA A 13 -5.75 27.88 33.54
C ALA A 13 -4.87 27.82 32.29
N LYS A 14 -3.58 27.57 32.53
CA LYS A 14 -2.55 27.23 31.54
C LYS A 14 -3.02 26.06 30.67
N THR A 15 -3.29 26.30 29.39
CA THR A 15 -3.46 25.23 28.40
C THR A 15 -2.08 24.82 27.89
N LYS A 16 -1.57 23.74 28.46
CA LYS A 16 -0.39 23.03 27.96
C LYS A 16 -0.69 22.54 26.55
N ALA A 17 0.14 22.94 25.59
CA ALA A 17 0.21 22.33 24.27
C ALA A 17 0.44 20.83 24.44
N SER A 18 -0.55 20.01 24.07
CA SER A 18 -0.41 18.56 24.07
C SER A 18 0.41 18.15 22.85
N THR A 19 1.72 18.05 23.03
CA THR A 19 2.61 17.34 22.11
C THR A 19 2.21 15.87 22.11
N THR A 20 1.33 15.47 21.19
CA THR A 20 0.99 14.06 20.99
C THR A 20 2.19 13.37 20.34
N LYS A 21 3.07 12.90 21.21
CA LYS A 21 4.19 11.99 20.93
C LYS A 21 3.59 10.77 20.22
N ARG A 22 3.86 10.60 18.90
CA ARG A 22 3.54 9.35 18.18
C ARG A 22 4.27 8.23 18.90
N THR A 23 3.51 7.45 19.66
CA THR A 23 3.96 6.20 20.25
C THR A 23 4.24 5.23 19.11
N ALA A 24 5.52 5.11 18.75
CA ALA A 24 6.02 3.98 17.99
C ALA A 24 5.80 2.73 18.83
N ASN A 25 4.76 1.96 18.54
CA ASN A 25 4.55 0.66 19.16
C ASN A 25 3.89 -0.29 18.16
N LYS A 26 4.70 -1.16 17.53
CA LYS A 26 4.58 -2.62 17.63
C LYS A 26 5.69 -3.29 16.79
N SER A 27 6.59 -4.00 17.47
CA SER A 27 7.55 -4.95 16.89
C SER A 27 6.81 -6.21 16.39
N ALA A 28 5.95 -6.04 15.38
CA ALA A 28 5.55 -7.13 14.50
C ALA A 28 6.38 -6.98 13.23
N SER A 29 6.88 -8.08 12.66
CA SER A 29 7.55 -8.05 11.35
C SER A 29 6.65 -7.30 10.35
N THR A 30 7.01 -6.06 10.01
CA THR A 30 6.17 -5.21 9.18
C THR A 30 6.08 -5.84 7.80
N ASN A 31 4.91 -6.35 7.45
CA ASN A 31 4.63 -6.89 6.13
C ASN A 31 4.39 -5.70 5.20
N PHE A 32 5.27 -5.51 4.21
CA PHE A 32 5.17 -4.40 3.26
C PHE A 32 4.37 -4.75 1.99
N VAL A 33 4.06 -6.02 1.79
CA VAL A 33 3.45 -6.55 0.56
C VAL A 33 2.19 -7.33 0.92
N TYR A 34 1.07 -6.99 0.27
CA TYR A 34 -0.25 -7.53 0.53
C TYR A 34 -0.82 -8.14 -0.75
N ALA A 35 -1.03 -9.46 -0.77
CA ALA A 35 -1.54 -10.15 -1.95
C ALA A 35 -3.07 -9.97 -2.12
N PHE A 36 -3.53 -10.06 -3.35
CA PHE A 36 -4.95 -10.21 -3.72
C PHE A 36 -5.10 -11.20 -4.88
N GLY A 37 -6.25 -11.85 -4.99
CA GLY A 37 -6.52 -12.92 -5.96
C GLY A 37 -7.28 -14.06 -5.28
N LYS A 38 -6.80 -15.31 -5.44
CA LYS A 38 -7.37 -16.46 -4.69
C LYS A 38 -7.17 -16.32 -3.18
N LYS A 39 -6.03 -15.73 -2.78
CA LYS A 39 -5.74 -15.37 -1.40
C LYS A 39 -5.58 -13.86 -1.33
N THR A 40 -6.24 -13.26 -0.34
CA THR A 40 -6.26 -11.81 -0.15
C THR A 40 -5.85 -11.47 1.28
N ASP A 41 -4.82 -10.62 1.41
CA ASP A 41 -4.26 -10.19 2.69
C ASP A 41 -4.77 -8.79 3.14
N GLY A 42 -5.74 -8.22 2.41
CA GLY A 42 -6.31 -6.89 2.68
C GLY A 42 -7.82 -6.80 2.46
N ASN A 43 -8.40 -5.61 2.70
CA ASN A 43 -9.81 -5.33 2.48
C ASN A 43 -10.06 -3.81 2.31
N ALA A 44 -11.31 -3.43 2.05
CA ALA A 44 -11.71 -2.04 1.84
C ALA A 44 -11.42 -1.09 3.03
N THR A 45 -11.23 -1.59 4.25
CA THR A 45 -10.92 -0.73 5.41
C THR A 45 -9.46 -0.28 5.45
N MET A 46 -8.58 -0.95 4.72
CA MET A 46 -7.14 -0.71 4.72
C MET A 46 -6.68 0.36 3.71
N ARG A 47 -7.54 1.35 3.39
CA ARG A 47 -7.27 2.40 2.39
C ARG A 47 -6.03 3.23 2.70
N ASP A 48 -5.76 3.49 3.98
CA ASP A 48 -4.61 4.28 4.42
C ASP A 48 -3.30 3.54 4.14
N LEU A 49 -3.32 2.21 4.21
CA LEU A 49 -2.16 1.34 4.06
C LEU A 49 -1.95 0.88 2.60
N LEU A 50 -3.03 0.56 1.89
CA LEU A 50 -2.99 -0.02 0.53
C LEU A 50 -3.30 1.00 -0.58
N GLY A 51 -3.69 2.22 -0.19
CA GLY A 51 -4.29 3.18 -1.11
C GLY A 51 -5.70 2.76 -1.54
N GLY A 52 -6.41 3.68 -2.22
CA GLY A 52 -7.78 3.45 -2.66
C GLY A 52 -7.90 2.32 -3.68
N LYS A 53 -6.95 2.19 -4.62
CA LYS A 53 -6.96 1.13 -5.64
C LYS A 53 -6.62 -0.24 -5.05
N GLY A 54 -5.58 -0.32 -4.22
CA GLY A 54 -5.15 -1.57 -3.60
C GLY A 54 -6.21 -2.13 -2.64
N ALA A 55 -6.82 -1.27 -1.82
CA ALA A 55 -7.92 -1.66 -0.93
C ALA A 55 -9.15 -2.14 -1.71
N ASN A 56 -9.52 -1.47 -2.81
CA ASN A 56 -10.63 -1.91 -3.65
C ASN A 56 -10.33 -3.23 -4.38
N LEU A 57 -9.11 -3.44 -4.89
CA LEU A 57 -8.71 -4.70 -5.52
C LEU A 57 -8.76 -5.87 -4.52
N ALA A 58 -8.30 -5.63 -3.30
CA ALA A 58 -8.39 -6.60 -2.23
C ALA A 58 -9.86 -6.92 -1.89
N GLU A 59 -10.72 -5.90 -1.76
CA GLU A 59 -12.15 -6.10 -1.52
C GLU A 59 -12.84 -6.88 -2.64
N MET A 60 -12.60 -6.51 -3.90
CA MET A 60 -13.18 -7.22 -5.04
C MET A 60 -12.74 -8.69 -5.07
N ALA A 61 -11.46 -8.95 -4.76
CA ALA A 61 -10.96 -10.32 -4.68
C ALA A 61 -11.53 -11.09 -3.48
N SER A 62 -11.71 -10.45 -2.32
CA SER A 62 -12.23 -11.11 -1.11
C SER A 62 -13.71 -11.51 -1.24
N ILE A 63 -14.51 -10.73 -1.97
CA ILE A 63 -15.91 -11.05 -2.28
C ILE A 63 -16.08 -12.02 -3.47
N GLY A 64 -14.96 -12.51 -4.03
CA GLY A 64 -14.96 -13.55 -5.08
C GLY A 64 -15.17 -13.04 -6.50
N LEU A 65 -15.03 -11.74 -6.77
CA LEU A 65 -15.01 -11.25 -8.15
C LEU A 65 -13.75 -11.75 -8.88
N PRO A 66 -13.82 -11.97 -10.21
CA PRO A 66 -12.70 -12.46 -11.00
C PRO A 66 -11.64 -11.35 -11.20
N VAL A 67 -10.85 -11.10 -10.17
CA VAL A 67 -9.72 -10.17 -10.19
C VAL A 67 -8.44 -10.94 -10.51
N PRO A 68 -7.66 -10.54 -11.54
CA PRO A 68 -6.35 -11.12 -11.79
C PRO A 68 -5.46 -11.02 -10.54
N PRO A 69 -4.74 -12.09 -10.15
CA PRO A 69 -3.95 -12.09 -8.94
C PRO A 69 -2.81 -11.07 -9.02
N GLY A 70 -2.53 -10.44 -7.88
CA GLY A 70 -1.54 -9.39 -7.77
C GLY A 70 -1.16 -9.11 -6.32
N PHE A 71 -0.43 -8.03 -6.10
CA PHE A 71 -0.14 -7.55 -4.75
C PHE A 71 -0.04 -6.02 -4.73
N THR A 72 -0.23 -5.47 -3.54
CA THR A 72 -0.04 -4.05 -3.24
C THR A 72 1.16 -3.88 -2.32
N ILE A 73 2.05 -2.93 -2.65
CA ILE A 73 3.11 -2.48 -1.75
C ILE A 73 2.52 -1.37 -0.89
N SER A 74 2.66 -1.47 0.43
CA SER A 74 2.03 -0.53 1.36
C SER A 74 2.57 0.89 1.24
N THR A 75 1.74 1.87 1.61
CA THR A 75 2.11 3.30 1.68
C THR A 75 3.26 3.55 2.67
N GLU A 76 3.45 2.68 3.65
CA GLU A 76 4.58 2.72 4.59
C GLU A 76 5.94 2.60 3.89
N VAL A 77 6.03 1.83 2.79
CA VAL A 77 7.26 1.74 2.00
C VAL A 77 7.58 3.08 1.33
N CYS A 78 6.56 3.81 0.88
CA CYS A 78 6.73 5.15 0.33
C CYS A 78 7.26 6.12 1.39
N GLY A 79 6.68 6.09 2.60
CA GLY A 79 7.17 6.86 3.74
C GLY A 79 8.62 6.52 4.07
N TYR A 80 8.93 5.23 4.22
CA TYR A 80 10.30 4.75 4.45
C TYR A 80 11.27 5.26 3.39
N TYR A 81 10.89 5.19 2.11
CA TYR A 81 11.73 5.62 1.00
C TYR A 81 12.15 7.08 1.14
N TYR A 82 11.22 7.99 1.44
CA TYR A 82 11.55 9.39 1.63
C TYR A 82 12.32 9.65 2.93
N ASP A 83 11.99 8.95 4.02
CA ASP A 83 12.65 9.13 5.32
C ASP A 83 14.07 8.55 5.38
N ASN A 84 14.41 7.59 4.50
CA ASN A 84 15.69 6.87 4.50
C ASN A 84 16.54 7.19 3.25
N GLY A 85 16.48 8.43 2.76
CA GLY A 85 17.35 8.90 1.68
C GLY A 85 17.12 8.19 0.35
N LYS A 86 15.86 7.91 0.01
CA LYS A 86 15.43 7.24 -1.22
C LYS A 86 15.94 5.80 -1.33
N THR A 87 15.98 5.10 -0.20
CA THR A 87 16.33 3.67 -0.11
C THR A 87 15.12 2.84 0.30
N TYR A 88 15.14 1.53 0.02
CA TYR A 88 14.05 0.62 0.38
C TYR A 88 14.41 -0.21 1.62
N PRO A 89 13.41 -0.66 2.41
CA PRO A 89 13.66 -1.61 3.49
C PRO A 89 14.34 -2.87 2.94
N ALA A 90 15.37 -3.37 3.62
CA ALA A 90 16.13 -4.55 3.17
C ALA A 90 15.25 -5.81 2.97
N SER A 91 14.14 -5.91 3.70
CA SER A 91 13.18 -7.01 3.60
C SER A 91 12.20 -6.91 2.42
N LEU A 92 12.11 -5.76 1.75
CA LEU A 92 11.13 -5.51 0.69
C LEU A 92 11.34 -6.43 -0.51
N SER A 93 12.58 -6.53 -1.01
CA SER A 93 12.90 -7.33 -2.19
C SER A 93 12.49 -8.80 -2.04
N LYS A 94 12.76 -9.39 -0.86
CA LYS A 94 12.36 -10.77 -0.54
C LYS A 94 10.84 -10.93 -0.53
N SER A 95 10.12 -9.95 0.01
CA SER A 95 8.65 -9.95 0.05
C SER A 95 8.02 -9.83 -1.34
N VAL A 96 8.57 -8.95 -2.19
CA VAL A 96 8.13 -8.78 -3.58
C VAL A 96 8.38 -10.06 -4.40
N LEU A 97 9.56 -10.66 -4.30
CA LEU A 97 9.86 -11.93 -4.98
C LEU A 97 8.90 -13.04 -4.56
N LYS A 98 8.60 -13.13 -3.25
CA LYS A 98 7.61 -14.09 -2.74
C LYS A 98 6.23 -13.85 -3.34
N ALA A 99 5.79 -12.60 -3.45
CA ALA A 99 4.49 -12.26 -4.01
C ALA A 99 4.43 -12.55 -5.52
N ILE A 100 5.50 -12.29 -6.28
CA ILE A 100 5.61 -12.70 -7.69
C ILE A 100 5.47 -14.22 -7.82
N LYS A 101 6.16 -15.01 -6.98
CA LYS A 101 6.01 -16.48 -6.97
C LYS A 101 4.58 -16.95 -6.68
N GLN A 102 3.85 -16.22 -5.84
CA GLN A 102 2.43 -16.53 -5.58
C GLN A 102 1.54 -16.23 -6.79
N ILE A 103 1.84 -15.21 -7.58
CA ILE A 103 1.14 -14.93 -8.84
C ILE A 103 1.44 -16.02 -9.87
N GLU A 104 2.71 -16.37 -10.05
CA GLU A 104 3.16 -17.44 -10.94
C GLU A 104 2.41 -18.75 -10.65
N SER A 105 2.35 -19.16 -9.37
CA SER A 105 1.65 -20.37 -8.95
C SER A 105 0.14 -20.32 -9.20
N GLN A 106 -0.49 -19.15 -9.14
CA GLN A 106 -1.93 -19.01 -9.37
C GLN A 106 -2.29 -19.05 -10.87
N LEU A 107 -1.40 -18.55 -11.72
CA LEU A 107 -1.62 -18.42 -13.17
C LEU A 107 -0.93 -19.50 -14.01
N GLY A 108 -0.03 -20.30 -13.43
CA GLY A 108 0.78 -21.26 -14.17
C GLY A 108 1.75 -20.61 -15.16
N LYS A 109 2.18 -19.38 -14.89
CA LYS A 109 3.10 -18.57 -15.72
C LYS A 109 4.41 -18.32 -14.98
N SER A 110 5.47 -17.92 -15.69
CA SER A 110 6.74 -17.54 -15.06
C SER A 110 7.23 -16.15 -15.45
N PHE A 111 7.57 -15.33 -14.46
CA PHE A 111 8.13 -14.00 -14.64
C PHE A 111 9.54 -14.10 -15.20
N GLY A 112 9.76 -13.55 -16.40
CA GLY A 112 11.01 -13.73 -17.14
C GLY A 112 11.15 -15.11 -17.81
N GLY A 113 10.13 -15.96 -17.77
CA GLY A 113 10.16 -17.29 -18.38
C GLY A 113 10.05 -17.22 -19.91
N ARG A 114 10.83 -18.05 -20.62
CA ARG A 114 10.80 -18.12 -22.09
C ARG A 114 9.49 -18.72 -22.62
N SER A 115 8.93 -19.72 -21.95
CA SER A 115 7.64 -20.31 -22.32
C SER A 115 6.56 -19.84 -21.33
N ASN A 116 5.42 -19.37 -21.85
CA ASN A 116 4.30 -18.85 -21.07
C ASN A 116 4.70 -17.73 -20.06
N PRO A 117 5.23 -16.59 -20.55
CA PRO A 117 5.73 -15.52 -19.70
C PRO A 117 4.64 -14.88 -18.84
N LEU A 118 4.96 -14.58 -17.59
CA LEU A 118 4.16 -13.71 -16.72
C LEU A 118 4.53 -12.26 -17.00
N LEU A 119 3.54 -11.47 -17.42
CA LEU A 119 3.63 -10.02 -17.54
C LEU A 119 2.79 -9.38 -16.44
N VAL A 120 3.26 -8.26 -15.91
CA VAL A 120 2.57 -7.52 -14.85
C VAL A 120 2.30 -6.07 -15.26
N SER A 121 1.23 -5.50 -14.72
CA SER A 121 0.99 -4.06 -14.77
C SER A 121 1.39 -3.42 -13.45
N VAL A 122 2.12 -2.31 -13.50
CA VAL A 122 2.45 -1.51 -12.32
C VAL A 122 1.62 -0.23 -12.34
N ARG A 123 0.88 0.00 -11.26
CA ARG A 123 -0.06 1.12 -11.14
C ARG A 123 0.14 1.80 -9.80
N SER A 124 0.23 3.13 -9.81
CA SER A 124 0.24 3.91 -8.57
C SER A 124 -1.14 3.89 -7.90
N GLY A 125 -1.14 3.91 -6.57
CA GLY A 125 -2.34 4.04 -5.75
C GLY A 125 -2.02 4.81 -4.47
N ALA A 126 -2.57 6.01 -4.35
CA ALA A 126 -2.55 6.78 -3.11
C ALA A 126 -3.84 6.54 -2.30
N ARG A 127 -3.86 6.98 -1.03
CA ARG A 127 -5.06 6.98 -0.17
C ARG A 127 -6.21 7.73 -0.83
N ASP A 128 -5.90 8.93 -1.29
CA ASP A 128 -6.81 9.79 -2.04
C ASP A 128 -6.50 9.74 -3.52
N SER A 129 -7.54 9.89 -4.35
CA SER A 129 -7.37 9.86 -5.80
C SER A 129 -6.59 11.08 -6.24
N MET A 130 -5.48 10.85 -6.93
CA MET A 130 -4.66 11.90 -7.51
C MET A 130 -4.50 11.65 -9.01
N PRO A 131 -5.42 12.17 -9.85
CA PRO A 131 -5.27 12.13 -11.30
C PRO A 131 -3.94 12.75 -11.72
N GLY A 132 -3.17 12.07 -12.56
CA GLY A 132 -1.88 12.58 -13.09
C GLY A 132 -0.63 12.28 -12.26
N MET A 133 -0.74 11.57 -11.12
CA MET A 133 0.42 11.33 -10.23
C MET A 133 1.38 10.21 -10.66
N MET A 134 1.02 9.34 -11.61
CA MET A 134 1.94 8.39 -12.24
C MET A 134 1.29 7.68 -13.44
N ASP A 135 2.06 7.40 -14.48
CA ASP A 135 1.64 6.58 -15.60
C ASP A 135 1.49 5.10 -15.18
N THR A 136 0.53 4.42 -15.81
CA THR A 136 0.41 2.96 -15.67
C THR A 136 1.39 2.29 -16.62
N ILE A 137 2.27 1.46 -16.08
CA ILE A 137 3.18 0.64 -16.88
C ILE A 137 2.48 -0.70 -17.15
N LEU A 138 2.29 -1.02 -18.42
CA LEU A 138 1.76 -2.30 -18.87
C LEU A 138 2.89 -3.18 -19.43
N ASN A 139 2.66 -4.49 -19.46
CA ASN A 139 3.55 -5.48 -20.07
C ASN A 139 4.97 -5.52 -19.47
N LEU A 140 5.12 -5.19 -18.18
CA LEU A 140 6.40 -5.33 -17.50
C LEU A 140 6.74 -6.82 -17.39
N GLY A 141 7.93 -7.19 -17.88
CA GLY A 141 8.38 -8.58 -18.02
C GLY A 141 8.74 -8.94 -19.47
N LEU A 142 8.43 -8.08 -20.44
CA LEU A 142 8.90 -8.22 -21.81
C LEU A 142 10.42 -7.97 -21.93
N ASN A 143 11.08 -8.86 -22.68
CA ASN A 143 12.46 -8.77 -23.14
C ASN A 143 12.62 -9.66 -24.39
N ASP A 144 13.81 -9.65 -25.00
CA ASP A 144 14.11 -10.39 -26.24
C ASP A 144 13.83 -11.90 -26.14
N VAL A 145 13.84 -12.48 -24.93
CA VAL A 145 13.58 -13.91 -24.71
C VAL A 145 12.11 -14.17 -24.43
N THR A 146 11.44 -13.32 -23.65
CA THR A 146 10.04 -13.53 -23.25
C THR A 146 9.06 -13.19 -24.38
N VAL A 147 9.43 -12.29 -25.31
CA VAL A 147 8.58 -11.97 -26.47
C VAL A 147 8.39 -13.17 -27.39
N GLU A 148 9.42 -14.00 -27.56
CA GLU A 148 9.37 -15.26 -28.33
C GLU A 148 8.36 -16.26 -27.75
N GLY A 149 8.08 -16.18 -26.45
CA GLY A 149 7.08 -17.01 -25.77
C GLY A 149 5.65 -16.47 -25.82
N LEU A 150 5.46 -15.26 -26.37
CA LEU A 150 4.17 -14.58 -26.50
C LEU A 150 3.65 -14.63 -27.96
N ALA A 151 4.55 -14.77 -28.93
CA ALA A 151 4.28 -14.82 -30.37
C ALA A 151 3.56 -16.11 -30.81
#